data_AF-A0AAW3V832-F1
#
_entry.id   AF-A0AAW3V832-F1
#
_cell.length_a   1.000
_cell.length_b   1.000
_cell.length_c   1.000
_cell.angle_alpha   90.00
_cell.angle_beta   90.00
_cell.angle_gamma   90.00
#
_symmetry.space_group_name_H-M   'P 1'
#
loop_
_entity.id
_entity.type
_entity.pdbx_description
1 polymer ?
#
loop_
_entity_poly.entity_id
_entity_poly.type
_entity_poly.pdbx_seq_one_letter_code
_entity_poly.pdbx_strand_id
1 'polypeptide(L)'
;MGALWVFTFFIGVLSDVMSGAIRYYTSLAGAPQAIYLPKLMMAACVVLFLSYRPKVSHLLVFLYLAMQACVSLFNGISASAVAFWGWTVLPMFFAILAPPEAIEILGRPLARAAFVIVAAICMLGVLVNYFGYFTPLPWVGASTMVDGTAVHVTNSNFVGEIPRLPGFGRDSAATGLMIGLLSTWLIPRFRSLAFATLMLAVAGLSIWATTNKTSLVALAVVLCIERFGKLDTIRKAAAWAAASVLLLPLASFAITAAINHSIIGGGALASFQDRFENTWPLLLQGMLRENLIWFGIGPGGFGAATTYYHQNFGFNIGYADNAALYAIANFGVFGMLIFIVLLARLLFFSESKDRLAWTMLLFLLISGITTDIFESLGCLLFFGVAAKSLWLNTQEQRFRLNPRVMMSLRDRKSTL
;
A
#
# COMPACT_ATOMS: atom_id res chain seq x y z
N MET A 1 -20.87 -11.00 -9.37
CA MET A 1 -19.49 -10.98 -8.84
C MET A 1 -19.06 -9.61 -8.33
N GLY A 2 -19.37 -8.51 -9.04
CA GLY A 2 -18.96 -7.15 -8.61
C GLY A 2 -19.43 -6.74 -7.21
N ALA A 3 -20.69 -6.98 -6.85
CA ALA A 3 -21.22 -6.62 -5.53
C ALA A 3 -20.52 -7.35 -4.37
N LEU A 4 -20.25 -8.66 -4.52
CA LEU A 4 -19.52 -9.47 -3.54
C LEU A 4 -18.09 -8.94 -3.32
N TRP A 5 -17.41 -8.59 -4.40
CA TRP A 5 -16.07 -7.99 -4.32
C TRP A 5 -16.13 -6.64 -3.58
N VAL A 6 -17.10 -5.77 -3.90
CA VAL A 6 -17.23 -4.45 -3.25
C VAL A 6 -17.55 -4.59 -1.76
N PHE A 7 -18.42 -5.53 -1.41
CA PHE A 7 -18.73 -5.84 -0.02
C PHE A 7 -17.47 -6.29 0.74
N THR A 8 -16.71 -7.21 0.15
CA THR A 8 -15.45 -7.71 0.74
C THR A 8 -14.40 -6.59 0.84
N PHE A 9 -14.33 -5.70 -0.15
CA PHE A 9 -13.45 -4.53 -0.13
C PHE A 9 -13.80 -3.60 1.04
N PHE A 10 -15.07 -3.23 1.21
CA PHE A 10 -15.50 -2.36 2.31
C PHE A 10 -15.29 -3.00 3.68
N ILE A 11 -15.58 -4.30 3.84
CA ILE A 11 -15.26 -5.04 5.07
C ILE A 11 -13.76 -5.00 5.36
N GLY A 12 -12.92 -5.18 4.33
CA GLY A 12 -11.47 -5.07 4.45
C GLY A 12 -11.00 -3.71 4.94
N VAL A 13 -11.47 -2.64 4.30
CA VAL A 13 -11.12 -1.25 4.69
C VAL A 13 -11.62 -0.95 6.10
N LEU A 14 -12.87 -1.30 6.43
CA LEU A 14 -13.43 -1.08 7.76
C LEU A 14 -12.67 -1.87 8.83
N SER A 15 -12.29 -3.12 8.53
CA SER A 15 -11.50 -3.96 9.42
C SER A 15 -10.12 -3.39 9.69
N ASP A 16 -9.50 -2.71 8.72
CA ASP A 16 -8.21 -2.06 8.90
C ASP A 16 -8.34 -0.79 9.75
N VAL A 17 -9.37 0.02 9.46
CA VAL A 17 -9.70 1.23 10.24
C VAL A 17 -9.99 0.91 11.71
N MET A 18 -10.66 -0.21 11.97
CA MET A 18 -11.07 -0.64 13.30
C MET A 18 -10.19 -1.76 13.87
N SER A 19 -9.02 -2.02 13.29
CA SER A 19 -8.27 -3.25 13.59
C SER A 19 -7.87 -3.37 15.07
N GLY A 20 -7.54 -2.27 15.75
CA GLY A 20 -7.20 -2.28 17.18
C GLY A 20 -8.40 -2.65 18.04
N ALA A 21 -9.54 -1.99 17.80
CA ALA A 21 -10.79 -2.27 18.51
C ALA A 21 -11.30 -3.70 18.24
N ILE A 22 -11.29 -4.15 16.98
CA ILE A 22 -11.72 -5.50 16.61
C ILE A 22 -10.84 -6.55 17.28
N ARG A 23 -9.50 -6.41 17.28
CA ARG A 23 -8.59 -7.35 17.98
C ARG A 23 -8.93 -7.45 19.46
N TYR A 24 -9.18 -6.32 20.10
CA TYR A 24 -9.46 -6.26 21.52
C TYR A 24 -10.77 -6.99 21.86
N TYR A 25 -11.87 -6.62 21.20
CA TYR A 25 -13.16 -7.21 21.51
C TYR A 25 -13.27 -8.69 21.08
N THR A 26 -12.64 -9.07 19.98
CA THR A 26 -12.58 -10.49 19.57
C THR A 26 -11.73 -11.32 20.53
N SER A 27 -10.63 -10.75 21.07
CA SER A 27 -9.85 -11.39 22.13
C SER A 27 -10.66 -11.55 23.41
N LEU A 28 -11.42 -10.53 23.83
CA LEU A 28 -12.30 -10.62 25.00
C LEU A 28 -13.41 -11.66 24.83
N ALA A 29 -13.92 -11.82 23.61
CA ALA A 29 -14.91 -12.84 23.27
C ALA A 29 -14.31 -14.25 23.13
N GLY A 30 -13.00 -14.45 23.37
CA GLY A 30 -12.33 -15.74 23.24
C GLY A 30 -12.13 -16.21 21.79
N ALA A 31 -12.30 -15.33 20.81
CA ALA A 31 -12.17 -15.63 19.38
C ALA A 31 -11.17 -14.68 18.68
N PRO A 32 -9.91 -14.55 19.14
CA PRO A 32 -8.95 -13.60 18.58
C PRO A 32 -8.67 -13.84 17.08
N GLN A 33 -8.87 -15.06 16.59
CA GLN A 33 -8.72 -15.42 15.17
C GLN A 33 -9.77 -14.77 14.26
N ALA A 34 -10.90 -14.30 14.81
CA ALA A 34 -11.97 -13.68 14.03
C ALA A 34 -11.53 -12.42 13.29
N ILE A 35 -10.44 -11.75 13.72
CA ILE A 35 -9.87 -10.63 12.96
C ILE A 35 -9.41 -11.01 11.56
N TYR A 36 -9.05 -12.27 11.33
CA TYR A 36 -8.56 -12.70 10.03
C TYR A 36 -9.68 -12.93 9.01
N LEU A 37 -10.96 -12.90 9.43
CA LEU A 37 -12.11 -13.16 8.58
C LEU A 37 -12.18 -12.27 7.33
N PRO A 38 -11.98 -10.93 7.39
CA PRO A 38 -11.93 -10.08 6.20
C PRO A 38 -10.88 -10.50 5.18
N LYS A 39 -9.68 -10.87 5.63
CA LYS A 39 -8.63 -11.38 4.73
C LYS A 39 -8.96 -12.78 4.20
N LEU A 40 -9.58 -13.66 4.99
CA LEU A 40 -10.10 -14.94 4.50
C LEU A 40 -11.14 -14.75 3.40
N MET A 41 -12.04 -13.78 3.54
CA MET A 41 -13.01 -13.43 2.49
C MET A 41 -12.31 -12.94 1.21
N MET A 42 -11.24 -12.14 1.34
CA MET A 42 -10.41 -11.73 0.20
C MET A 42 -9.74 -12.94 -0.46
N ALA A 43 -9.17 -13.86 0.31
CA ALA A 43 -8.57 -15.10 -0.20
C ALA A 43 -9.59 -15.94 -0.97
N ALA A 44 -10.77 -16.15 -0.40
CA ALA A 44 -11.86 -16.86 -1.05
C ALA A 44 -12.28 -16.18 -2.36
N CYS A 45 -12.38 -14.84 -2.37
CA CYS A 45 -12.64 -14.08 -3.59
C CYS A 45 -11.55 -14.29 -4.63
N VAL A 46 -10.27 -14.21 -4.26
CA VAL A 46 -9.13 -14.44 -5.18
C VAL A 46 -9.24 -15.82 -5.82
N VAL A 47 -9.41 -16.88 -5.02
CA VAL A 47 -9.56 -18.25 -5.53
C VAL A 47 -10.74 -18.35 -6.50
N LEU A 48 -11.89 -17.82 -6.11
CA LEU A 48 -13.11 -17.84 -6.92
C LEU A 48 -12.95 -17.09 -8.25
N PHE A 49 -12.28 -15.93 -8.27
CA PHE A 49 -11.98 -15.19 -9.51
C PHE A 49 -10.98 -15.91 -10.41
N LEU A 50 -9.93 -16.49 -9.84
CA LEU A 50 -8.92 -17.24 -10.58
C LEU A 50 -9.52 -18.51 -11.21
N SER A 51 -10.39 -19.21 -10.49
CA SER A 51 -11.08 -20.40 -10.97
C SER A 51 -12.13 -20.09 -12.04
N TYR A 52 -12.82 -18.96 -11.93
CA TYR A 52 -13.86 -18.58 -12.90
C TYR A 52 -13.27 -18.09 -14.24
N ARG A 53 -12.12 -17.42 -14.22
CA ARG A 53 -11.45 -16.89 -15.43
C ARG A 53 -9.93 -17.13 -15.38
N PRO A 54 -9.47 -18.38 -15.51
CA PRO A 54 -8.04 -18.66 -15.54
C PRO A 54 -7.39 -18.00 -16.76
N LYS A 55 -6.21 -17.43 -16.57
CA LYS A 55 -5.40 -16.80 -17.61
C LYS A 55 -3.95 -17.28 -17.47
N VAL A 56 -3.23 -17.36 -18.58
CA VAL A 56 -1.79 -17.68 -18.58
C VAL A 56 -1.02 -16.71 -17.69
N SER A 57 -1.40 -15.43 -17.65
CA SER A 57 -0.80 -14.44 -16.74
C SER A 57 -0.94 -14.82 -15.27
N HIS A 58 -2.03 -15.46 -14.85
CA HIS A 58 -2.20 -15.90 -13.45
C HIS A 58 -1.23 -17.03 -13.13
N LEU A 59 -1.06 -17.98 -14.06
CA LEU A 59 -0.09 -19.07 -13.91
C LEU A 59 1.34 -18.53 -13.85
N LEU A 60 1.71 -17.58 -14.70
CA LEU A 60 3.04 -16.97 -14.68
C LEU A 60 3.33 -16.24 -13.37
N VAL A 61 2.35 -15.48 -12.84
CA VAL A 61 2.49 -14.85 -11.52
C VAL A 61 2.63 -15.89 -10.42
N PHE A 62 1.84 -16.96 -10.45
CA PHE A 62 1.95 -18.05 -9.48
C PHE A 62 3.31 -18.74 -9.54
N LEU A 63 3.80 -19.08 -10.73
CA LEU A 63 5.12 -19.70 -10.92
C LEU A 63 6.25 -18.77 -10.45
N TYR A 64 6.14 -17.47 -10.71
CA TYR A 64 7.09 -16.48 -10.20
C TYR A 64 7.10 -16.44 -8.67
N LEU A 65 5.92 -16.41 -8.03
CA LEU A 65 5.83 -16.43 -6.56
C LEU A 65 6.34 -17.75 -5.97
N ALA A 66 6.09 -18.89 -6.63
CA ALA A 66 6.60 -20.19 -6.22
C ALA A 66 8.14 -20.25 -6.32
N MET A 67 8.71 -19.73 -7.42
CA MET A 67 10.16 -19.61 -7.57
C MET A 67 10.76 -18.73 -6.47
N GLN A 68 10.13 -17.61 -6.15
CA GLN A 68 10.59 -16.72 -5.08
C GLN A 68 10.45 -17.34 -3.69
N ALA A 69 9.43 -18.16 -3.45
CA ALA A 69 9.33 -18.95 -2.22
C ALA A 69 10.50 -19.94 -2.09
N CYS A 70 10.96 -20.55 -3.19
CA CYS A 70 12.16 -21.39 -3.18
C CYS A 70 13.42 -20.57 -2.83
N VAL A 71 13.55 -19.33 -3.31
CA VAL A 71 14.63 -18.42 -2.93
C VAL A 71 14.60 -18.14 -1.42
N SER A 72 13.43 -17.82 -0.86
CA SER A 72 13.28 -17.60 0.59
C SER A 72 13.74 -18.81 1.40
N LEU A 73 13.25 -20.01 1.05
CA LEU A 73 13.59 -21.25 1.75
C LEU A 73 15.09 -21.56 1.65
N PHE A 74 15.69 -21.32 0.48
CA PHE A 74 17.12 -21.49 0.26
C PHE A 74 17.96 -20.57 1.15
N ASN A 75 17.50 -19.33 1.35
CA ASN A 75 18.14 -18.35 2.23
C ASN A 75 17.89 -18.61 3.73
N GLY A 76 17.17 -19.67 4.10
CA GLY A 76 16.90 -20.08 5.49
C GLY A 76 15.63 -19.48 6.10
N ILE A 77 14.82 -18.78 5.30
CA ILE A 77 13.54 -18.23 5.76
C ILE A 77 12.54 -19.35 6.03
N SER A 78 11.81 -19.26 7.14
CA SER A 78 10.81 -20.26 7.52
C SER A 78 9.60 -20.25 6.57
N ALA A 79 9.01 -21.42 6.32
CA ALA A 79 7.81 -21.52 5.49
C ALA A 79 6.62 -20.70 6.04
N SER A 80 6.54 -20.55 7.37
CA SER A 80 5.54 -19.69 8.03
C SER A 80 5.75 -18.21 7.69
N ALA A 81 6.99 -17.72 7.64
CA ALA A 81 7.29 -16.35 7.23
C ALA A 81 6.92 -16.09 5.76
N VAL A 82 7.19 -17.05 4.86
CA VAL A 82 6.78 -16.99 3.44
C VAL A 82 5.25 -16.95 3.31
N ALA A 83 4.55 -17.82 4.04
CA ALA A 83 3.09 -17.86 4.05
C ALA A 83 2.50 -16.56 4.62
N PHE A 84 3.08 -16.03 5.70
CA PHE A 84 2.69 -14.76 6.30
C PHE A 84 2.89 -13.60 5.33
N TRP A 85 3.99 -13.56 4.59
CA TRP A 85 4.19 -12.55 3.56
C TRP A 85 3.10 -12.63 2.47
N GLY A 86 2.77 -13.84 2.01
CA GLY A 86 1.66 -14.05 1.08
C GLY A 86 0.34 -13.52 1.63
N TRP A 87 0.10 -13.73 2.92
CA TRP A 87 -1.04 -13.20 3.66
C TRP A 87 -1.03 -11.66 3.82
N THR A 88 0.16 -11.06 3.89
CA THR A 88 0.34 -9.60 3.92
C THR A 88 -0.01 -8.98 2.57
N VAL A 89 0.49 -9.52 1.47
CA VAL A 89 0.27 -8.95 0.11
C VAL A 89 -1.06 -9.35 -0.54
N LEU A 90 -1.76 -10.34 0.01
CA LEU A 90 -3.08 -10.82 -0.46
C LEU A 90 -4.09 -9.70 -0.82
N PRO A 91 -4.25 -8.62 -0.03
CA PRO A 91 -5.19 -7.54 -0.35
C PRO A 91 -4.91 -6.88 -1.70
N MET A 92 -3.65 -6.78 -2.12
CA MET A 92 -3.30 -6.23 -3.43
C MET A 92 -3.76 -7.17 -4.56
N PHE A 93 -3.56 -8.48 -4.43
CA PHE A 93 -4.04 -9.45 -5.42
C PHE A 93 -5.56 -9.45 -5.53
N PHE A 94 -6.24 -9.44 -4.38
CA PHE A 94 -7.69 -9.26 -4.32
C PHE A 94 -8.11 -7.98 -5.05
N ALA A 95 -7.40 -6.87 -4.82
CA ALA A 95 -7.76 -5.59 -5.38
C ALA A 95 -7.54 -5.49 -6.90
N ILE A 96 -6.43 -6.03 -7.42
CA ILE A 96 -6.11 -6.04 -8.86
C ILE A 96 -7.10 -6.92 -9.65
N LEU A 97 -7.66 -7.95 -9.00
CA LEU A 97 -8.66 -8.85 -9.60
C LEU A 97 -10.08 -8.26 -9.65
N ALA A 98 -10.28 -6.98 -9.24
CA ALA A 98 -11.59 -6.33 -9.29
C ALA A 98 -12.24 -6.45 -10.68
N PRO A 99 -13.46 -6.98 -10.79
CA PRO A 99 -14.19 -6.96 -12.06
C PRO A 99 -14.56 -5.52 -12.44
N PRO A 100 -14.72 -5.19 -13.74
CA PRO A 100 -15.10 -3.83 -14.17
C PRO A 100 -16.35 -3.30 -13.46
N GLU A 101 -17.37 -4.16 -13.30
CA GLU A 101 -18.60 -3.88 -12.54
C GLU A 101 -18.32 -3.37 -11.11
N ALA A 102 -17.29 -3.91 -10.43
CA ALA A 102 -16.96 -3.48 -9.07
C ALA A 102 -16.41 -2.05 -9.05
N ILE A 103 -15.58 -1.68 -10.03
CA ILE A 103 -15.03 -0.32 -10.17
C ILE A 103 -16.17 0.69 -10.43
N GLU A 104 -17.14 0.31 -11.27
CA GLU A 104 -18.34 1.13 -11.50
C GLU A 104 -19.17 1.32 -10.22
N ILE A 105 -19.38 0.26 -9.44
CA ILE A 105 -20.12 0.31 -8.17
C ILE A 105 -19.40 1.23 -7.17
N LEU A 106 -18.07 1.19 -7.08
CA LEU A 106 -17.28 2.10 -6.23
C LEU A 106 -17.47 3.58 -6.61
N GLY A 107 -17.81 3.87 -7.86
CA GLY A 107 -18.12 5.21 -8.35
C GLY A 107 -19.51 5.74 -7.93
N ARG A 108 -20.41 4.88 -7.46
CA ARG A 108 -21.81 5.22 -7.13
C ARG A 108 -21.93 6.07 -5.85
N PRO A 109 -23.03 6.84 -5.69
CA PRO A 109 -23.25 7.68 -4.50
C PRO A 109 -23.33 6.87 -3.19
N LEU A 110 -23.88 5.66 -3.21
CA LEU A 110 -23.92 4.77 -2.04
C LEU A 110 -22.52 4.37 -1.56
N ALA A 111 -21.63 3.99 -2.48
CA ALA A 111 -20.24 3.68 -2.14
C ALA A 111 -19.51 4.91 -1.60
N ARG A 112 -19.78 6.09 -2.17
CA ARG A 112 -19.26 7.36 -1.63
C ARG A 112 -19.73 7.62 -0.20
N ALA A 113 -21.01 7.41 0.10
CA ALA A 113 -21.54 7.56 1.46
C ALA A 113 -20.86 6.58 2.43
N ALA A 114 -20.67 5.32 2.01
CA ALA A 114 -19.92 4.34 2.80
C ALA A 114 -18.48 4.78 3.08
N PHE A 115 -17.76 5.30 2.07
CA PHE A 115 -16.42 5.85 2.29
C PHE A 115 -16.41 7.04 3.25
N VAL A 116 -17.41 7.93 3.20
CA VAL A 116 -17.54 9.04 4.15
C VAL A 116 -17.69 8.52 5.58
N ILE A 117 -18.54 7.53 5.79
CA ILE A 117 -18.74 6.90 7.10
C ILE A 117 -17.43 6.28 7.59
N VAL A 118 -16.74 5.51 6.75
CA VAL A 118 -15.47 4.86 7.10
C VAL A 118 -14.39 5.90 7.41
N ALA A 119 -14.30 6.98 6.63
CA ALA A 119 -13.38 8.09 6.88
C ALA A 119 -13.68 8.79 8.21
N ALA A 120 -14.96 9.04 8.50
CA ALA A 120 -15.39 9.62 9.76
C ALA A 120 -15.02 8.71 10.94
N ILE A 121 -15.27 7.41 10.88
CA ILE A 121 -14.87 6.45 11.92
C ILE A 121 -13.35 6.49 12.15
N CYS A 122 -12.57 6.50 11.06
CA CYS A 122 -11.11 6.53 11.14
C CYS A 122 -10.58 7.81 11.81
N MET A 123 -11.07 8.98 11.38
CA MET A 123 -10.69 10.27 11.95
C MET A 123 -11.18 10.42 13.40
N LEU A 124 -12.43 10.04 13.69
CA LEU A 124 -13.00 10.07 15.03
C LEU A 124 -12.22 9.17 15.99
N GLY A 125 -11.79 7.98 15.57
CA GLY A 125 -10.97 7.10 16.40
C GLY A 125 -9.69 7.80 16.88
N VAL A 126 -8.99 8.50 15.98
CA VAL A 126 -7.78 9.26 16.33
C VAL A 126 -8.11 10.45 17.23
N LEU A 127 -9.18 11.19 16.94
CA LEU A 127 -9.58 12.35 17.75
C LEU A 127 -10.04 11.95 19.15
N VAL A 128 -10.78 10.85 19.30
CA VAL A 128 -11.14 10.31 20.62
C VAL A 128 -9.88 9.95 21.40
N ASN A 129 -8.90 9.34 20.75
CA ASN A 129 -7.62 9.06 21.40
C ASN A 129 -6.87 10.35 21.78
N TYR A 130 -6.96 11.38 20.94
CA TYR A 130 -6.29 12.68 21.16
C TYR A 130 -6.91 13.46 22.31
N PHE A 131 -8.24 13.55 22.39
CA PHE A 131 -8.93 14.23 23.49
C PHE A 131 -8.93 13.39 24.77
N GLY A 132 -8.95 12.07 24.66
CA GLY A 132 -8.77 11.11 25.75
C GLY A 132 -7.31 10.89 26.11
N TYR A 133 -6.43 11.87 25.92
CA TYR A 133 -4.97 11.74 26.15
C TYR A 133 -4.63 11.19 27.54
N PHE A 134 -5.44 11.51 28.55
CA PHE A 134 -5.27 11.06 29.94
C PHE A 134 -5.97 9.73 30.26
N THR A 135 -6.80 9.22 29.34
CA THR A 135 -7.53 7.96 29.45
C THR A 135 -7.36 7.17 28.15
N PRO A 136 -6.18 6.53 27.96
CA PRO A 136 -5.89 5.83 26.72
C PRO A 136 -6.95 4.79 26.41
N LEU A 137 -7.25 4.62 25.12
CA LEU A 137 -8.17 3.61 24.64
C LEU A 137 -7.73 2.21 25.13
N PRO A 138 -8.65 1.34 25.53
CA PRO A 138 -8.32 0.10 26.26
C PRO A 138 -7.49 -0.90 25.43
N TRP A 139 -7.48 -0.76 24.10
CA TRP A 139 -6.69 -1.58 23.20
C TRP A 139 -5.28 -1.05 22.92
N VAL A 140 -4.96 0.19 23.29
CA VAL A 140 -3.64 0.80 23.04
C VAL A 140 -2.63 0.20 24.03
N GLY A 141 -1.59 -0.45 23.50
CA GLY A 141 -0.60 -1.17 24.31
C GLY A 141 -1.05 -2.55 24.78
N ALA A 142 -2.29 -2.96 24.51
CA ALA A 142 -2.76 -4.30 24.84
C ALA A 142 -2.07 -5.36 23.97
N SER A 143 -1.91 -6.57 24.52
CA SER A 143 -1.41 -7.76 23.81
C SER A 143 -2.36 -8.93 24.03
N THR A 144 -2.49 -9.81 23.04
CA THR A 144 -3.31 -11.02 23.11
C THR A 144 -2.52 -12.23 22.65
N MET A 145 -2.89 -13.42 23.13
CA MET A 145 -2.27 -14.67 22.72
C MET A 145 -3.03 -15.23 21.52
N VAL A 146 -2.33 -15.43 20.41
CA VAL A 146 -2.85 -16.09 19.21
C VAL A 146 -2.03 -17.36 19.02
N ASP A 147 -2.66 -18.52 19.18
CA ASP A 147 -2.02 -19.85 19.09
C ASP A 147 -0.70 -19.97 19.88
N GLY A 148 -0.69 -19.46 21.12
CA GLY A 148 0.48 -19.52 22.01
C GLY A 148 1.55 -18.45 21.75
N THR A 149 1.34 -17.55 20.79
CA THR A 149 2.23 -16.41 20.53
C THR A 149 1.62 -15.09 21.00
N ALA A 150 2.40 -14.28 21.72
CA ALA A 150 1.97 -12.95 22.14
C ALA A 150 1.98 -12.00 20.94
N VAL A 151 0.80 -11.51 20.56
CA VAL A 151 0.60 -10.57 19.46
C VAL A 151 0.06 -9.27 20.03
N HIS A 152 0.74 -8.16 19.78
CA HIS A 152 0.23 -6.83 20.15
C HIS A 152 -1.12 -6.59 19.48
N VAL A 153 -2.10 -6.12 20.24
CA VAL A 153 -3.43 -5.70 19.76
C VAL A 153 -3.27 -4.38 19.00
N THR A 154 -2.65 -3.39 19.65
CA THR A 154 -2.34 -2.08 19.07
C THR A 154 -0.98 -1.63 19.58
N ASN A 155 -0.13 -1.12 18.70
CA ASN A 155 1.21 -0.64 19.07
C ASN A 155 1.10 0.65 19.88
N SER A 156 1.77 0.70 21.03
CA SER A 156 1.97 1.94 21.81
C SER A 156 3.34 2.52 21.48
N ASN A 157 3.41 3.34 20.44
CA ASN A 157 4.64 3.95 19.96
C ASN A 157 4.73 5.43 20.31
N PHE A 158 5.95 5.95 20.43
CA PHE A 158 6.24 7.36 20.72
C PHE A 158 7.22 7.94 19.70
N VAL A 159 7.20 9.26 19.52
CA VAL A 159 8.26 10.03 18.84
C VAL A 159 8.81 11.02 19.86
N GLY A 160 10.00 10.73 20.40
CA GLY A 160 10.46 11.39 21.62
C GLY A 160 9.49 11.09 22.75
N GLU A 161 8.89 12.15 23.32
CA GLU A 161 7.90 12.03 24.41
C GLU A 161 6.44 12.06 23.91
N ILE A 162 6.21 12.27 22.61
CA ILE A 162 4.86 12.43 22.05
C ILE A 162 4.31 11.06 21.63
N PRO A 163 3.16 10.61 22.17
CA PRO A 163 2.54 9.35 21.75
C PRO A 163 2.04 9.43 20.31
N ARG A 164 2.25 8.36 19.55
CA ARG A 164 1.73 8.21 18.20
C ARG A 164 0.35 7.59 18.29
N LEU A 165 -0.70 8.34 17.94
CA LEU A 165 -2.07 7.92 18.20
C LEU A 165 -2.62 7.02 17.07
N PRO A 166 -2.91 5.73 17.33
CA PRO A 166 -3.43 4.80 16.32
C PRO A 166 -4.95 4.89 16.14
N GLY A 167 -5.66 5.50 17.10
CA GLY A 167 -7.12 5.57 17.11
C GLY A 167 -7.76 4.19 17.28
N PHE A 168 -8.67 3.84 16.36
CA PHE A 168 -9.26 2.49 16.30
C PHE A 168 -8.41 1.48 15.51
N GLY A 169 -7.36 1.95 14.84
CA GLY A 169 -6.43 1.11 14.08
C GLY A 169 -5.39 0.43 14.97
N ARG A 170 -4.57 -0.42 14.35
CA ARG A 170 -3.49 -1.19 15.03
C ARG A 170 -2.21 -0.38 15.18
N ASP A 171 -1.93 0.50 14.21
CA ASP A 171 -0.69 1.24 14.12
C ASP A 171 -0.96 2.65 13.58
N SER A 172 -0.32 3.65 14.19
CA SER A 172 -0.56 5.05 13.86
C SER A 172 -0.09 5.42 12.45
N ALA A 173 0.99 4.83 11.94
CA ALA A 173 1.46 5.12 10.59
C ALA A 173 0.46 4.62 9.55
N ALA A 174 -0.04 3.39 9.72
CA ALA A 174 -1.09 2.80 8.87
C ALA A 174 -2.40 3.61 8.94
N THR A 175 -2.83 4.02 10.14
CA THR A 175 -4.01 4.89 10.31
C THR A 175 -3.86 6.21 9.58
N GLY A 176 -2.70 6.88 9.70
CA GLY A 176 -2.42 8.13 8.99
C GLY A 176 -2.46 7.98 7.46
N LEU A 177 -1.92 6.89 6.93
CA LEU A 177 -2.01 6.55 5.50
C LEU A 177 -3.45 6.33 5.06
N MET A 178 -4.23 5.57 5.85
CA MET A 178 -5.64 5.30 5.54
C MET A 178 -6.49 6.58 5.52
N ILE A 179 -6.29 7.49 6.49
CA ILE A 179 -6.96 8.81 6.48
C ILE A 179 -6.58 9.59 5.22
N GLY A 180 -5.30 9.60 4.84
CA GLY A 180 -4.83 10.25 3.61
C GLY A 180 -5.44 9.64 2.34
N LEU A 181 -5.53 8.32 2.24
CA LEU A 181 -6.16 7.60 1.12
C LEU A 181 -7.65 7.90 1.01
N LEU A 182 -8.39 7.80 2.12
CA LEU A 182 -9.82 8.09 2.15
C LEU A 182 -10.10 9.56 1.82
N SER A 183 -9.28 10.48 2.32
CA SER A 183 -9.40 11.91 2.03
C SER A 183 -9.11 12.22 0.56
N THR A 184 -8.05 11.63 0.01
CA THR A 184 -7.70 11.74 -1.42
C THR A 184 -8.82 11.19 -2.31
N TRP A 185 -9.47 10.10 -1.89
CA TRP A 185 -10.63 9.55 -2.59
C TRP A 185 -11.86 10.46 -2.55
N LEU A 186 -12.15 11.07 -1.40
CA LEU A 186 -13.41 11.77 -1.15
C LEU A 186 -13.41 13.24 -1.53
N ILE A 187 -12.33 13.98 -1.22
CA ILE A 187 -12.30 15.45 -1.35
C ILE A 187 -12.60 15.92 -2.78
N PRO A 188 -12.02 15.35 -3.85
CA PRO A 188 -12.29 15.79 -5.23
C PRO A 188 -13.76 15.57 -5.66
N ARG A 189 -14.52 14.78 -4.90
CA ARG A 189 -15.90 14.40 -5.21
C ARG A 189 -16.95 15.27 -4.53
N PHE A 190 -16.59 16.09 -3.54
CA PHE A 190 -17.55 16.97 -2.89
C PHE A 190 -17.82 18.22 -3.71
N ARG A 191 -19.08 18.64 -3.73
CA ARG A 191 -19.51 19.91 -4.34
C ARG A 191 -19.42 21.08 -3.36
N SER A 192 -19.67 20.81 -2.07
CA SER A 192 -19.59 21.83 -1.02
C SER A 192 -18.14 22.08 -0.64
N LEU A 193 -17.66 23.30 -0.90
CA LEU A 193 -16.32 23.74 -0.48
C LEU A 193 -16.20 23.68 1.04
N ALA A 194 -17.22 24.12 1.78
CA ALA A 194 -17.23 24.13 3.24
C ALA A 194 -17.07 22.72 3.83
N PHE A 195 -17.77 21.73 3.27
CA PHE A 195 -17.64 20.35 3.70
C PHE A 195 -16.25 19.79 3.36
N ALA A 196 -15.74 20.08 2.16
CA ALA A 196 -14.40 19.66 1.74
C ALA A 196 -13.30 20.27 2.63
N THR A 197 -13.40 21.56 2.98
CA THR A 197 -12.46 22.25 3.87
C THR A 197 -12.53 21.73 5.30
N LEU A 198 -13.73 21.49 5.81
CA LEU A 198 -13.91 20.91 7.14
C LEU A 198 -13.29 19.50 7.21
N MET A 199 -13.61 18.65 6.23
CA MET A 199 -13.04 17.31 6.17
C MET A 199 -11.51 17.36 6.04
N LEU A 200 -10.97 18.27 5.23
CA LEU A 200 -9.52 18.44 5.09
C LEU A 200 -8.86 18.91 6.39
N ALA A 201 -9.48 19.84 7.12
CA ALA A 201 -8.97 20.31 8.41
C ALA A 201 -8.96 19.17 9.44
N VAL A 202 -10.05 18.40 9.52
CA VAL A 202 -10.15 17.22 10.39
C VAL A 202 -9.12 16.15 9.98
N ALA A 203 -9.02 15.85 8.69
CA ALA A 203 -8.03 14.90 8.18
C ALA A 203 -6.60 15.32 8.52
N GLY A 204 -6.26 16.60 8.31
CA GLY A 204 -4.95 17.16 8.60
C GLY A 204 -4.60 17.06 10.09
N LEU A 205 -5.54 17.44 10.96
CA LEU A 205 -5.38 17.32 12.41
C LEU A 205 -5.19 15.86 12.84
N SER A 206 -6.04 14.95 12.35
CA SER A 206 -5.94 13.52 12.68
C SER A 206 -4.62 12.92 12.19
N ILE A 207 -4.19 13.19 10.95
CA ILE A 207 -2.91 12.68 10.43
C ILE A 207 -1.73 13.26 11.24
N TRP A 208 -1.78 14.55 11.58
CA TRP A 208 -0.76 15.16 12.44
C TRP A 208 -0.67 14.45 13.80
N ALA A 209 -1.81 14.15 14.42
CA ALA A 209 -1.88 13.41 15.69
C ALA A 209 -1.37 11.96 15.59
N THR A 210 -1.41 11.34 14.40
CA THR A 210 -0.76 10.03 14.19
C THR A 210 0.76 10.11 14.09
N THR A 211 1.34 11.32 14.05
CA THR A 211 2.76 11.63 13.80
C THR A 211 3.31 11.15 12.45
N ASN A 212 2.42 10.77 11.51
CA ASN A 212 2.81 10.38 10.16
C ASN A 212 2.95 11.61 9.25
N LYS A 213 4.09 12.30 9.35
CA LYS A 213 4.41 13.51 8.57
C LYS A 213 4.35 13.25 7.06
N THR A 214 4.75 12.06 6.61
CA THR A 214 4.75 11.67 5.21
C THR A 214 3.33 11.74 4.62
N SER A 215 2.36 11.13 5.29
CA SER A 215 0.95 11.15 4.84
C SER A 215 0.37 12.56 4.80
N LEU A 216 0.76 13.44 5.74
CA LEU A 216 0.30 14.83 5.77
C LEU A 216 0.83 15.63 4.58
N VAL A 217 2.14 15.52 4.32
CA VAL A 217 2.80 16.18 3.17
C VAL A 217 2.24 15.61 1.86
N ALA A 218 2.10 14.29 1.75
CA ALA A 218 1.51 13.64 0.58
C ALA A 218 0.09 14.17 0.31
N LEU A 219 -0.78 14.21 1.33
CA LEU A 219 -2.13 14.72 1.18
C LEU A 219 -2.15 16.18 0.70
N ALA A 220 -1.34 17.05 1.30
CA ALA A 220 -1.27 18.46 0.93
C ALA A 220 -0.81 18.65 -0.53
N VAL A 221 0.28 17.97 -0.93
CA VAL A 221 0.83 18.04 -2.29
C VAL A 221 -0.18 17.49 -3.32
N VAL A 222 -0.73 16.31 -3.05
CA VAL A 222 -1.67 15.63 -3.94
C VAL A 222 -2.92 16.48 -4.16
N LEU A 223 -3.52 17.01 -3.09
CA LEU A 223 -4.74 17.82 -3.21
C LEU A 223 -4.48 19.18 -3.87
N CYS A 224 -3.31 19.77 -3.66
CA CYS A 224 -2.91 20.99 -4.36
C CYS A 224 -2.80 20.73 -5.87
N ILE A 225 -2.10 19.67 -6.28
CA ILE A 225 -1.97 19.28 -7.68
C ILE A 225 -3.34 18.86 -8.26
N GLU A 226 -4.17 18.17 -7.49
CA GLU A 226 -5.52 17.78 -7.91
C GLU A 226 -6.43 18.99 -8.09
N ARG A 227 -6.30 20.04 -7.28
CA ARG A 227 -7.15 21.23 -7.36
C ARG A 227 -6.73 22.17 -8.49
N PHE A 228 -5.44 22.38 -8.67
CA PHE A 228 -4.90 23.40 -9.58
C PHE A 228 -4.27 22.83 -10.85
N GLY A 229 -3.85 21.56 -10.83
CA GLY A 229 -3.18 20.90 -11.94
C GLY A 229 -4.14 20.34 -12.99
N LYS A 230 -3.61 20.15 -14.21
CA LYS A 230 -4.29 19.36 -15.25
C LYS A 230 -3.97 17.87 -15.07
N LEU A 231 -4.68 17.00 -15.77
CA LEU A 231 -4.41 15.55 -15.73
C LEU A 231 -2.95 15.24 -16.07
N ASP A 232 -2.38 15.91 -17.06
CA ASP A 232 -0.97 15.75 -17.43
C ASP A 232 -0.01 16.19 -16.33
N THR A 233 -0.39 17.19 -15.52
CA THR A 233 0.38 17.58 -14.33
C THR A 233 0.38 16.48 -13.29
N ILE A 234 -0.77 15.85 -13.03
CA ILE A 234 -0.88 14.71 -12.08
C ILE A 234 -0.05 13.53 -12.58
N ARG A 235 -0.11 13.21 -13.88
CA ARG A 235 0.69 12.14 -14.49
C ARG A 235 2.19 12.39 -14.39
N LYS A 236 2.63 13.61 -14.71
CA LYS A 236 4.05 14.01 -14.56
C LYS A 236 4.48 13.96 -13.11
N ALA A 237 3.65 14.45 -12.18
CA ALA A 237 3.93 14.37 -10.75
C ALA A 237 4.03 12.91 -10.27
N ALA A 238 3.17 12.01 -10.78
CA ALA A 238 3.23 10.59 -10.45
C ALA A 238 4.51 9.95 -10.99
N ALA A 239 4.94 10.31 -12.21
CA ALA A 239 6.21 9.86 -12.76
C ALA A 239 7.41 10.36 -11.94
N TRP A 240 7.41 11.63 -11.50
CA TRP A 240 8.44 12.16 -10.60
C TRP A 240 8.42 11.48 -9.23
N ALA A 241 7.25 11.26 -8.64
CA ALA A 241 7.12 10.56 -7.37
C ALA A 241 7.64 9.11 -7.48
N ALA A 242 7.31 8.40 -8.56
CA ALA A 242 7.87 7.09 -8.85
C ALA A 242 9.39 7.13 -8.99
N ALA A 243 9.93 8.08 -9.76
CA ALA A 243 11.38 8.25 -9.87
C ALA A 243 12.03 8.48 -8.50
N SER A 244 11.43 9.31 -7.65
CA SER A 244 11.91 9.54 -6.28
C SER A 244 11.90 8.28 -5.42
N VAL A 245 10.84 7.47 -5.49
CA VAL A 245 10.76 6.18 -4.77
C VAL A 245 11.92 5.27 -5.17
N LEU A 246 12.25 5.19 -6.46
CA LEU A 246 13.28 4.30 -6.99
C LEU A 246 14.70 4.84 -6.79
N LEU A 247 14.92 6.14 -7.02
CA LEU A 247 16.25 6.73 -7.15
C LEU A 247 16.79 7.31 -5.84
N LEU A 248 15.95 7.80 -4.93
CA LEU A 248 16.43 8.41 -3.68
C LEU A 248 17.23 7.43 -2.81
N PRO A 249 16.79 6.17 -2.60
CA PRO A 249 17.60 5.20 -1.85
C PRO A 249 18.95 4.89 -2.48
N LEU A 250 19.00 4.84 -3.82
CA LEU A 250 20.25 4.60 -4.55
C LEU A 250 21.19 5.80 -4.48
N ALA A 251 20.65 7.01 -4.60
CA ALA A 251 21.41 8.25 -4.44
C ALA A 251 21.96 8.37 -3.01
N SER A 252 21.13 8.06 -2.01
CA SER A 252 21.50 7.97 -0.60
C SER A 252 22.68 7.00 -0.40
N PHE A 253 22.59 5.78 -0.92
CA PHE A 253 23.69 4.81 -0.85
C PHE A 253 24.98 5.32 -1.51
N ALA A 254 24.89 5.90 -2.71
CA ALA A 254 26.06 6.40 -3.44
C ALA A 254 26.71 7.61 -2.73
N ILE A 255 25.90 8.52 -2.18
CA ILE A 255 26.37 9.71 -1.47
C ILE A 255 27.02 9.32 -0.15
N THR A 256 26.39 8.46 0.66
CA THR A 256 26.95 7.99 1.93
C THR A 256 28.22 7.16 1.72
N ALA A 257 28.34 6.44 0.61
CA ALA A 257 29.58 5.74 0.26
C ALA A 257 30.72 6.70 -0.13
N ALA A 258 30.40 7.88 -0.67
CA ALA A 258 31.39 8.87 -1.13
C ALA A 258 31.77 9.90 -0.06
N ILE A 259 30.87 10.21 0.88
CA ILE A 259 31.03 11.29 1.86
C ILE A 259 31.06 10.70 3.27
N ASN A 260 32.21 10.85 3.95
CA ASN A 260 32.47 10.29 5.29
C ASN A 260 31.97 11.17 6.46
N HIS A 261 31.13 12.17 6.18
CA HIS A 261 30.60 13.11 7.19
C HIS A 261 29.09 13.26 7.05
N SER A 262 28.38 13.35 8.19
CA SER A 262 26.95 13.66 8.24
C SER A 262 26.69 15.04 7.61
N ILE A 263 25.82 15.12 6.62
CA ILE A 263 25.71 16.28 5.73
C ILE A 263 24.72 17.32 6.29
N ILE A 264 23.86 16.95 7.26
CA ILE A 264 22.69 17.77 7.63
C ILE A 264 22.48 17.82 9.16
N GLY A 265 22.13 18.99 9.71
CA GLY A 265 21.83 19.19 11.13
C GLY A 265 20.40 18.81 11.52
N GLY A 266 20.21 18.39 12.77
CA GLY A 266 18.93 17.94 13.32
C GLY A 266 17.81 18.99 13.27
N GLY A 267 16.57 18.56 12.99
CA GLY A 267 15.40 19.43 12.88
C GLY A 267 14.12 18.71 12.46
N ALA A 268 13.15 19.43 11.87
CA ALA A 268 11.84 18.87 11.48
C ALA A 268 11.91 17.69 10.49
N LEU A 269 13.03 17.57 9.76
CA LEU A 269 13.36 16.52 8.78
C LEU A 269 14.25 15.40 9.35
N ALA A 270 14.51 15.34 10.66
CA ALA A 270 15.41 14.36 11.27
C ALA A 270 15.08 12.90 10.89
N SER A 271 13.80 12.56 10.79
CA SER A 271 13.40 11.19 10.38
C SER A 271 13.64 10.90 8.90
N PHE A 272 13.60 11.91 8.02
CA PHE A 272 14.00 11.73 6.62
C PHE A 272 15.52 11.58 6.51
N GLN A 273 16.26 12.39 7.26
CA GLN A 273 17.71 12.33 7.33
C GLN A 273 18.20 10.97 7.82
N ASP A 274 17.64 10.46 8.90
CA ASP A 274 18.02 9.14 9.44
C ASP A 274 17.83 8.02 8.41
N ARG A 275 16.76 8.09 7.60
CA ARG A 275 16.56 7.16 6.48
C ARG A 275 17.63 7.29 5.41
N PHE A 276 17.95 8.53 5.03
CA PHE A 276 18.90 8.83 3.97
C PHE A 276 20.35 8.51 4.36
N GLU A 277 20.73 8.75 5.61
CA GLU A 277 22.11 8.55 6.08
C GLU A 277 22.32 7.11 6.58
N ASN A 278 21.33 6.53 7.26
CA ASN A 278 21.46 5.25 7.94
C ASN A 278 20.60 4.15 7.31
N THR A 279 19.27 4.29 7.32
CA THR A 279 18.37 3.15 7.01
C THR A 279 18.56 2.61 5.58
N TRP A 280 18.53 3.48 4.57
CA TRP A 280 18.59 3.06 3.17
C TRP A 280 19.97 2.55 2.76
N PRO A 281 21.08 3.24 3.07
CA PRO A 281 22.41 2.74 2.73
C PRO A 281 22.75 1.44 3.45
N LEU A 282 22.46 1.33 4.75
CA LEU A 282 22.80 0.14 5.54
C LEU A 282 22.08 -1.11 5.05
N LEU A 283 20.82 -0.98 4.61
CA LEU A 283 20.09 -2.10 3.99
C LEU A 283 20.77 -2.57 2.71
N LEU A 284 21.09 -1.65 1.80
CA LEU A 284 21.76 -2.00 0.54
C LEU A 284 23.18 -2.54 0.76
N GLN A 285 23.94 -1.98 1.69
CA GLN A 285 25.25 -2.48 2.10
C GLN A 285 25.15 -3.89 2.67
N GLY A 286 24.18 -4.15 3.56
CA GLY A 286 23.93 -5.47 4.13
C GLY A 286 23.57 -6.50 3.06
N MET A 287 22.66 -6.16 2.15
CA MET A 287 22.28 -7.02 1.03
C MET A 287 23.45 -7.33 0.09
N LEU A 288 24.34 -6.36 -0.15
CA LEU A 288 25.55 -6.58 -0.94
C LEU A 288 26.55 -7.47 -0.22
N ARG A 289 26.79 -7.23 1.08
CA ARG A 289 27.73 -8.01 1.91
C ARG A 289 27.34 -9.48 1.98
N GLU A 290 26.05 -9.76 2.14
CA GLU A 290 25.52 -11.12 2.23
C GLU A 290 25.22 -11.76 0.86
N ASN A 291 25.56 -11.09 -0.25
CA ASN A 291 25.28 -11.54 -1.63
C ASN A 291 23.77 -11.77 -1.94
N LEU A 292 22.88 -11.11 -1.20
CA LEU A 292 21.42 -11.22 -1.33
C LEU A 292 20.84 -10.24 -2.37
N ILE A 293 21.65 -9.31 -2.90
CA ILE A 293 21.16 -8.21 -3.75
C ILE A 293 20.42 -8.66 -5.02
N TRP A 294 20.80 -9.79 -5.61
CA TRP A 294 20.31 -10.20 -6.95
C TRP A 294 18.88 -10.75 -6.92
N PHE A 295 18.61 -11.66 -6.00
CA PHE A 295 17.30 -12.32 -5.84
C PHE A 295 16.53 -11.88 -4.58
N GLY A 296 17.16 -11.05 -3.75
CA GLY A 296 16.62 -10.62 -2.47
C GLY A 296 16.88 -11.67 -1.39
N ILE A 297 16.46 -11.33 -0.17
CA ILE A 297 16.34 -12.28 0.94
C ILE A 297 15.26 -13.33 0.61
N GLY A 298 14.31 -12.96 -0.25
CA GLY A 298 13.14 -13.75 -0.62
C GLY A 298 11.88 -13.23 0.09
N PRO A 299 10.68 -13.40 -0.50
CA PRO A 299 9.41 -13.07 0.15
C PRO A 299 9.29 -13.70 1.54
N GLY A 300 8.99 -12.87 2.54
CA GLY A 300 8.95 -13.29 3.96
C GLY A 300 10.27 -13.12 4.70
N GLY A 301 11.36 -12.85 3.99
CA GLY A 301 12.66 -12.51 4.58
C GLY A 301 12.79 -11.05 5.04
N PHE A 302 11.82 -10.19 4.75
CA PHE A 302 11.89 -8.76 5.08
C PHE A 302 10.54 -8.23 5.56
N GLY A 303 10.55 -7.16 6.37
CA GLY A 303 9.36 -6.50 6.88
C GLY A 303 8.74 -7.22 8.08
N ALA A 304 7.42 -7.17 8.23
CA ALA A 304 6.73 -7.75 9.40
C ALA A 304 6.89 -9.28 9.50
N ALA A 305 7.20 -9.94 8.38
CA ALA A 305 7.41 -11.38 8.31
C ALA A 305 8.65 -11.86 9.08
N THR A 306 9.60 -10.97 9.42
CA THR A 306 10.80 -11.31 10.19
C THR A 306 10.50 -11.80 11.59
N THR A 307 9.31 -11.53 12.11
CA THR A 307 8.85 -12.05 13.41
C THR A 307 8.67 -13.57 13.43
N TYR A 308 8.58 -14.23 12.27
CA TYR A 308 8.34 -15.67 12.13
C TYR A 308 9.61 -16.50 11.93
N TYR A 309 10.80 -15.89 12.06
CA TYR A 309 12.07 -16.60 12.02
C TYR A 309 13.14 -15.85 12.84
N HIS A 310 14.20 -16.55 13.25
CA HIS A 310 15.25 -15.99 14.14
C HIS A 310 16.61 -15.83 13.45
N GLN A 311 16.66 -15.98 12.13
CA GLN A 311 17.88 -15.87 11.37
C GLN A 311 18.36 -14.41 11.35
N ASN A 312 19.65 -14.23 11.61
CA ASN A 312 20.28 -12.94 11.66
C ASN A 312 21.22 -12.81 10.46
N PHE A 313 20.91 -11.88 9.55
CA PHE A 313 21.77 -11.54 8.41
C PHE A 313 22.80 -10.45 8.76
N GLY A 314 22.87 -10.02 10.03
CA GLY A 314 23.84 -9.03 10.49
C GLY A 314 23.54 -7.60 10.03
N PHE A 315 22.29 -7.29 9.64
CA PHE A 315 21.78 -5.95 9.34
C PHE A 315 20.26 -5.89 9.58
N ASN A 316 19.68 -4.69 9.56
CA ASN A 316 18.25 -4.51 9.81
C ASN A 316 17.41 -4.98 8.61
N ILE A 317 16.52 -5.93 8.86
CA ILE A 317 15.59 -6.54 7.89
C ILE A 317 14.12 -6.29 8.22
N GLY A 318 13.83 -5.58 9.32
CA GLY A 318 12.47 -5.39 9.81
C GLY A 318 11.70 -4.25 9.13
N TYR A 319 12.41 -3.28 8.53
CA TYR A 319 11.82 -2.13 7.85
C TYR A 319 12.83 -1.45 6.93
N ALA A 320 12.33 -0.80 5.86
CA ALA A 320 13.11 0.06 4.97
C ALA A 320 12.55 1.48 4.93
N ASP A 321 11.28 1.65 5.31
CA ASP A 321 10.51 2.85 5.10
C ASP A 321 10.65 3.39 3.66
N ASN A 322 10.60 2.50 2.67
CA ASN A 322 10.63 2.87 1.25
C ASN A 322 10.14 1.70 0.40
N ALA A 323 9.22 1.98 -0.52
CA ALA A 323 8.58 0.95 -1.34
C ALA A 323 9.56 0.23 -2.29
N ALA A 324 10.54 0.93 -2.86
CA ALA A 324 11.54 0.33 -3.74
C ALA A 324 12.48 -0.59 -2.97
N LEU A 325 12.96 -0.16 -1.81
CA LEU A 325 13.81 -0.97 -0.94
C LEU A 325 13.07 -2.20 -0.42
N TYR A 326 11.78 -2.08 -0.11
CA TYR A 326 10.96 -3.24 0.24
C TYR A 326 10.93 -4.28 -0.90
N ALA A 327 10.81 -3.82 -2.15
CA ALA A 327 10.83 -4.69 -3.32
C ALA A 327 12.21 -5.32 -3.55
N ILE A 328 13.29 -4.54 -3.42
CA ILE A 328 14.68 -5.04 -3.53
C ILE A 328 14.96 -6.06 -2.41
N ALA A 329 14.57 -5.79 -1.17
CA ALA A 329 14.81 -6.71 -0.06
C ALA A 329 14.11 -8.05 -0.24
N ASN A 330 12.85 -8.06 -0.70
CA ASN A 330 12.11 -9.30 -0.90
C ASN A 330 12.44 -10.03 -2.23
N PHE A 331 12.78 -9.32 -3.30
CA PHE A 331 12.89 -9.92 -4.65
C PHE A 331 14.18 -9.60 -5.41
N GLY A 332 15.07 -8.82 -4.81
CA GLY A 332 16.34 -8.41 -5.39
C GLY A 332 16.20 -7.46 -6.57
N VAL A 333 17.33 -7.25 -7.25
CA VAL A 333 17.43 -6.42 -8.46
C VAL A 333 16.51 -6.95 -9.57
N PHE A 334 16.39 -8.26 -9.74
CA PHE A 334 15.50 -8.81 -10.78
C PHE A 334 14.03 -8.50 -10.51
N GLY A 335 13.55 -8.67 -9.28
CA GLY A 335 12.20 -8.27 -8.92
C GLY A 335 11.98 -6.77 -9.03
N MET A 336 12.98 -5.97 -8.69
CA MET A 336 12.95 -4.53 -8.86
C MET A 336 12.83 -4.12 -10.33
N LEU A 337 13.53 -4.78 -11.25
CA LEU A 337 13.37 -4.54 -12.70
C LEU A 337 11.95 -4.84 -13.16
N ILE A 338 11.35 -5.94 -12.70
CA ILE A 338 9.95 -6.26 -12.98
C ILE A 338 9.03 -5.16 -12.44
N PHE A 339 9.25 -4.71 -11.21
CA PHE A 339 8.50 -3.61 -10.60
C PHE A 339 8.61 -2.32 -11.41
N ILE A 340 9.81 -1.94 -11.84
CA ILE A 340 10.06 -0.76 -12.69
C ILE A 340 9.32 -0.90 -14.02
N VAL A 341 9.37 -2.05 -14.68
CA VAL A 341 8.68 -2.28 -15.96
C VAL A 341 7.15 -2.18 -15.78
N LEU A 342 6.60 -2.78 -14.73
CA LEU A 342 5.16 -2.71 -14.44
C LEU A 342 4.72 -1.29 -14.10
N LEU A 343 5.53 -0.57 -13.31
CA LEU A 343 5.26 0.81 -12.94
C LEU A 343 5.39 1.74 -14.15
N ALA A 344 6.42 1.59 -14.98
CA ALA A 344 6.59 2.34 -16.23
C ALA A 344 5.43 2.07 -17.20
N ARG A 345 4.95 0.82 -17.30
CA ARG A 345 3.76 0.47 -18.07
C ARG A 345 2.53 1.22 -17.56
N LEU A 346 2.34 1.29 -16.25
CA LEU A 346 1.24 2.01 -15.64
C LEU A 346 1.33 3.53 -15.89
N LEU A 347 2.53 4.10 -15.77
CA LEU A 347 2.76 5.55 -15.82
C LEU A 347 2.77 6.12 -17.24
N PHE A 348 3.40 5.43 -18.18
CA PHE A 348 3.66 5.97 -19.53
C PHE A 348 2.76 5.38 -20.61
N PHE A 349 2.21 4.18 -20.40
CA PHE A 349 1.38 3.49 -21.40
C PHE A 349 -0.10 3.43 -21.01
N SER A 350 -0.48 4.02 -19.87
CA SER A 350 -1.89 4.16 -19.51
C SER A 350 -2.50 5.35 -20.23
N GLU A 351 -3.45 5.06 -21.12
CA GLU A 351 -4.29 6.08 -21.76
C GLU A 351 -5.49 6.50 -20.88
N SER A 352 -5.61 5.95 -19.67
CA SER A 352 -6.76 6.20 -18.79
C SER A 352 -6.89 7.68 -18.44
N LYS A 353 -8.10 8.21 -18.66
CA LYS A 353 -8.53 9.55 -18.23
C LYS A 353 -9.10 9.56 -16.81
N ASP A 354 -9.05 8.44 -16.08
CA ASP A 354 -9.52 8.37 -14.70
C ASP A 354 -8.58 9.18 -13.79
N ARG A 355 -8.91 10.46 -13.64
CA ARG A 355 -8.17 11.43 -12.84
C ARG A 355 -8.01 10.95 -11.40
N LEU A 356 -9.03 10.33 -10.82
CA LEU A 356 -8.94 9.86 -9.45
C LEU A 356 -7.88 8.77 -9.30
N ALA A 357 -7.88 7.77 -10.18
CA ALA A 357 -6.92 6.68 -10.09
C ALA A 357 -5.47 7.19 -10.16
N TRP A 358 -5.21 8.22 -10.97
CA TRP A 358 -3.94 8.93 -11.00
C TRP A 358 -3.62 9.65 -9.69
N THR A 359 -4.59 10.33 -9.10
CA THR A 359 -4.43 11.07 -7.83
C THR A 359 -4.19 10.14 -6.65
N MET A 360 -4.86 8.99 -6.63
CA MET A 360 -4.62 7.91 -5.65
C MET A 360 -3.24 7.29 -5.82
N LEU A 361 -2.84 7.00 -7.06
CA LEU A 361 -1.50 6.50 -7.38
C LEU A 361 -0.42 7.50 -6.94
N LEU A 362 -0.62 8.80 -7.20
CA LEU A 362 0.28 9.86 -6.77
C LEU A 362 0.43 9.89 -5.25
N PHE A 363 -0.66 9.82 -4.50
CA PHE A 363 -0.62 9.76 -3.03
C PHE A 363 0.18 8.55 -2.53
N LEU A 364 -0.06 7.37 -3.10
CA LEU A 364 0.66 6.14 -2.76
C LEU A 364 2.15 6.23 -3.07
N LEU A 365 2.52 6.79 -4.23
CA LEU A 365 3.91 6.96 -4.63
C LEU A 365 4.65 7.96 -3.75
N ILE A 366 4.06 9.12 -3.44
CA ILE A 366 4.68 10.10 -2.53
C ILE A 366 4.83 9.48 -1.14
N SER A 367 3.81 8.77 -0.66
CA SER A 367 3.87 8.07 0.63
C SER A 367 4.95 6.98 0.65
N GLY A 368 5.10 6.25 -0.46
CA GLY A 368 6.09 5.19 -0.65
C GLY A 368 7.55 5.67 -0.69
N ILE A 369 7.82 6.98 -0.72
CA ILE A 369 9.18 7.50 -0.67
C ILE A 369 9.81 7.20 0.69
N THR A 370 9.05 7.38 1.77
CA THR A 370 9.54 7.27 3.16
C THR A 370 8.66 6.38 4.05
N THR A 371 7.89 5.48 3.47
CA THR A 371 7.05 4.54 4.23
C THR A 371 6.89 3.22 3.48
N ASP A 372 6.86 2.12 4.22
CA ASP A 372 6.63 0.77 3.70
C ASP A 372 5.14 0.54 3.38
N ILE A 373 4.66 1.16 2.30
CA ILE A 373 3.25 1.08 1.87
C ILE A 373 2.77 -0.35 1.58
N PHE A 374 3.69 -1.30 1.35
CA PHE A 374 3.35 -2.69 1.10
C PHE A 374 3.01 -3.49 2.37
N GLU A 375 3.30 -2.94 3.55
CA GLU A 375 2.90 -3.53 4.84
C GLU A 375 1.51 -3.03 5.30
N SER A 376 0.96 -1.99 4.66
CA SER A 376 -0.35 -1.44 4.98
C SER A 376 -1.44 -2.06 4.10
N LEU A 377 -2.44 -2.70 4.74
CA LEU A 377 -3.60 -3.29 4.07
C LEU A 377 -4.34 -2.23 3.24
N GLY A 378 -4.65 -1.07 3.81
CA GLY A 378 -5.25 0.05 3.10
C GLY A 378 -4.47 0.44 1.83
N CYS A 379 -3.16 0.65 1.94
CA CYS A 379 -2.32 0.98 0.79
C CYS A 379 -2.37 -0.09 -0.31
N LEU A 380 -2.28 -1.38 0.05
CA LEU A 380 -2.36 -2.49 -0.91
C LEU A 380 -3.71 -2.54 -1.64
N LEU A 381 -4.82 -2.35 -0.92
CA LEU A 381 -6.17 -2.30 -1.50
C LEU A 381 -6.31 -1.14 -2.49
N PHE A 382 -5.99 0.07 -2.07
CA PHE A 382 -6.13 1.26 -2.90
C PHE A 382 -5.13 1.28 -4.07
N PHE A 383 -3.92 0.74 -3.89
CA PHE A 383 -2.96 0.54 -4.97
C PHE A 383 -3.53 -0.41 -6.03
N GLY A 384 -4.07 -1.56 -5.61
CA GLY A 384 -4.66 -2.51 -6.55
C GLY A 384 -5.85 -1.96 -7.32
N VAL A 385 -6.73 -1.18 -6.66
CA VAL A 385 -7.86 -0.49 -7.31
C VAL A 385 -7.39 0.58 -8.30
N ALA A 386 -6.43 1.42 -7.91
CA ALA A 386 -5.87 2.46 -8.77
C ALA A 386 -5.19 1.83 -10.00
N ALA A 387 -4.32 0.84 -9.78
CA ALA A 387 -3.64 0.12 -10.85
C ALA A 387 -4.65 -0.53 -11.80
N LYS A 388 -5.70 -1.18 -11.26
CA LYS A 388 -6.75 -1.83 -12.05
C LYS A 388 -7.53 -0.83 -12.90
N SER A 389 -7.95 0.30 -12.34
CA SER A 389 -8.70 1.33 -13.08
C SER A 389 -7.89 1.90 -14.25
N LEU A 390 -6.60 2.16 -14.01
CA LEU A 390 -5.67 2.62 -15.04
C LEU A 390 -5.48 1.57 -16.14
N TRP A 391 -5.44 0.28 -15.78
CA TRP A 391 -5.25 -0.82 -16.73
C TRP A 391 -6.48 -1.17 -17.58
N LEU A 392 -7.69 -1.11 -17.00
CA LEU A 392 -8.94 -1.48 -17.69
C LEU A 392 -9.18 -0.61 -18.93
N ASN A 393 -8.89 0.68 -18.82
CA ASN A 393 -9.04 1.63 -19.91
C ASN A 393 -8.08 1.36 -21.08
N THR A 394 -6.90 0.79 -20.81
CA THR A 394 -5.96 0.38 -21.87
C THR A 394 -6.48 -0.82 -22.67
N GLN A 395 -7.29 -1.69 -22.08
CA GLN A 395 -7.81 -2.91 -22.72
C GLN A 395 -9.05 -2.63 -23.58
N GLU A 396 -9.98 -1.79 -23.09
CA GLU A 396 -11.16 -1.39 -23.88
C GLU A 396 -10.78 -0.68 -25.18
N GLN A 397 -9.73 0.15 -25.17
CA GLN A 397 -9.23 0.80 -26.38
C GLN A 397 -8.49 -0.17 -27.32
N ARG A 398 -7.73 -1.15 -26.79
CA ARG A 398 -7.12 -2.19 -27.65
C ARG A 398 -8.16 -3.06 -28.38
N PHE A 399 -9.31 -3.32 -27.76
CA PHE A 399 -10.43 -4.01 -28.44
C PHE A 399 -11.16 -3.11 -29.43
N ARG A 400 -11.27 -1.80 -29.18
CA ARG A 400 -11.85 -0.83 -30.12
C ARG A 400 -10.93 -0.44 -31.28
N LEU A 401 -9.62 -0.70 -31.17
CA LEU A 401 -8.63 -0.39 -32.22
C LEU A 401 -8.45 -1.51 -33.26
N ASN A 402 -9.28 -2.56 -33.25
CA ASN A 402 -9.24 -3.56 -34.33
C ASN A 402 -10.60 -4.04 -34.92
N PRO A 403 -11.50 -3.15 -35.38
CA PRO A 403 -12.55 -3.53 -36.33
C PRO A 403 -12.10 -3.42 -37.80
N ARG A 404 -11.04 -2.67 -38.10
CA ARG A 404 -10.62 -2.38 -39.49
C ARG A 404 -9.82 -3.49 -40.17
N VAL A 405 -9.19 -4.41 -39.42
CA VAL A 405 -8.42 -5.50 -40.02
C VAL A 405 -9.28 -6.71 -40.39
N MET A 406 -10.52 -6.81 -39.89
CA MET A 406 -11.46 -7.87 -40.29
C MET A 406 -12.35 -7.51 -41.50
N MET A 407 -12.39 -6.24 -41.92
CA MET A 407 -13.20 -5.79 -43.06
C MET A 407 -12.41 -5.55 -44.36
N SER A 408 -11.07 -5.71 -44.40
CA SER A 408 -10.31 -5.50 -45.66
C SER A 408 -9.97 -6.78 -46.44
N LEU A 409 -10.34 -7.96 -45.94
CA LEU A 409 -10.09 -9.24 -46.62
C LEU A 409 -11.31 -9.85 -47.31
N ARG A 410 -12.51 -9.25 -47.17
CA ARG A 410 -13.73 -9.74 -47.85
C ARG A 410 -14.12 -8.98 -49.13
N ASP A 411 -13.61 -7.77 -49.34
CA ASP A 411 -13.93 -6.94 -50.52
C ASP A 411 -12.86 -6.96 -51.63
N ARG A 412 -11.93 -7.94 -51.60
CA ARG A 412 -10.89 -8.11 -52.64
C ARG A 412 -11.02 -9.40 -53.46
N LYS A 413 -12.21 -10.02 -53.50
CA LYS A 413 -12.49 -11.23 -54.30
C LYS A 413 -13.80 -11.18 -55.10
N SER A 414 -14.23 -10.02 -55.60
CA SER A 414 -15.36 -9.96 -56.55
C SER A 414 -15.18 -9.00 -57.72
N THR A 415 -13.94 -8.78 -58.15
CA THR A 415 -13.65 -8.13 -59.43
C THR A 415 -12.42 -8.78 -60.04
N LEU A 416 -12.61 -9.97 -60.60
CA LEU A 416 -11.89 -10.54 -61.73
C LEU A 416 -12.73 -11.66 -62.33
#